data_AF-A0A5B0GZN4-F1
#
_entry.id   AF-A0A5B0GZN4-F1
#
_cell.length_a   1.000
_cell.length_b   1.000
_cell.length_c   1.000
_cell.angle_alpha   90.00
_cell.angle_beta   90.00
_cell.angle_gamma   90.00
#
_symmetry.space_group_name_H-M   'P 1'
#
loop_
_entity.id
_entity.type
_entity.pdbx_description
1 polymer ?
#
loop_
_entity_poly.entity_id
_entity_poly.type
_entity_poly.pdbx_seq_one_letter_code
_entity_poly.pdbx_strand_id
1 'polypeptide(L)'
;MAQITQERLVDGVLKVMDRAGLEGVTMRAVAAELGVRAPSLYFHVADRAALVDLVADALVPPVDAATLAALAKGTGPRWRRMLRGLAITRRTHLLAHRDSARLLLGRLPTGPRALAATGL
;
A
#
# COMPACT_ATOMS: atom_id res chain seq x y z
N MET A 1 5.63 0.96 26.38
CA MET A 1 4.42 0.97 25.52
C MET A 1 4.90 0.87 24.08
N ALA A 2 4.33 -0.02 23.27
CA ALA A 2 4.84 -0.27 21.92
C ALA A 2 4.47 0.91 20.98
N GLN A 3 5.48 1.61 20.47
CA GLN A 3 5.31 2.79 19.61
C GLN A 3 4.61 2.42 18.30
N ILE A 4 3.56 3.15 17.92
CA ILE A 4 2.85 2.96 16.66
C ILE A 4 3.64 3.73 15.59
N THR A 5 4.21 2.99 14.63
CA THR A 5 4.85 3.55 13.43
C THR A 5 3.99 3.29 12.21
N GLN A 6 4.26 3.98 11.10
CA GLN A 6 3.55 3.73 9.85
C GLN A 6 3.77 2.30 9.35
N GLU A 7 4.98 1.73 9.47
CA GLU A 7 5.21 0.33 9.07
C GLU A 7 4.38 -0.63 9.93
N ARG A 8 4.32 -0.40 11.25
CA ARG A 8 3.49 -1.24 12.13
C ARG A 8 2.01 -1.13 11.81
N LEU A 9 1.52 0.07 11.46
CA LEU A 9 0.13 0.26 11.02
C LEU A 9 -0.16 -0.55 9.75
N VAL A 10 0.70 -0.43 8.74
CA VAL A 10 0.54 -1.18 7.48
C VAL A 10 0.53 -2.69 7.72
N ASP A 11 1.49 -3.21 8.49
CA ASP A 11 1.57 -4.64 8.83
C ASP A 11 0.33 -5.12 9.57
N GLY A 12 -0.15 -4.36 10.57
CA GLY A 12 -1.38 -4.68 11.30
C GLY A 12 -2.62 -4.68 10.41
N VAL A 13 -2.76 -3.72 9.50
CA VAL A 13 -3.88 -3.69 8.55
C VAL A 13 -3.83 -4.88 7.59
N LEU A 14 -2.66 -5.20 7.04
CA LEU A 14 -2.49 -6.36 6.15
C LEU A 14 -2.87 -7.67 6.85
N LYS A 15 -2.43 -7.88 8.09
CA LYS A 15 -2.80 -9.07 8.88
C LYS A 15 -4.29 -9.20 9.14
N VAL A 16 -4.96 -8.09 9.47
CA VAL A 16 -6.42 -8.07 9.63
C VAL A 16 -7.11 -8.38 8.30
N MET A 17 -6.62 -7.79 7.20
CA MET A 17 -7.16 -7.99 5.86
C MET A 17 -7.00 -9.44 5.38
N ASP A 18 -5.86 -10.08 5.65
CA ASP A 18 -5.64 -11.49 5.31
C ASP A 18 -6.62 -12.41 6.03
N ARG A 19 -6.88 -12.14 7.32
CA ARG A 19 -7.78 -12.93 8.14
C ARG A 19 -9.26 -12.68 7.84
N ALA A 20 -9.66 -11.42 7.73
CA ALA A 20 -11.07 -11.02 7.74
C ALA A 20 -11.55 -10.34 6.44
N GLY A 21 -10.67 -10.18 5.45
CA GLY A 21 -10.94 -9.41 4.23
C GLY A 21 -10.92 -7.91 4.47
N LEU A 22 -11.01 -7.14 3.39
CA LEU A 22 -11.00 -5.67 3.42
C LEU A 22 -12.10 -5.10 4.32
N GLU A 23 -13.26 -5.73 4.33
CA GLU A 23 -14.43 -5.28 5.10
C GLU A 23 -14.25 -5.52 6.60
N GLY A 24 -13.39 -6.47 6.97
CA GLY A 24 -12.98 -6.71 8.35
C GLY A 24 -11.96 -5.71 8.89
N VAL A 25 -11.33 -4.90 8.02
CA VAL A 25 -10.41 -3.84 8.44
C VAL A 25 -11.19 -2.74 9.14
N THR A 26 -11.18 -2.72 10.46
CA THR A 26 -11.80 -1.66 11.27
C THR A 26 -10.79 -1.10 12.25
N MET A 27 -11.00 0.14 12.72
CA MET A 27 -10.14 0.76 13.74
C MET A 27 -9.96 -0.14 14.97
N ARG A 28 -11.04 -0.81 15.41
CA ARG A 28 -10.99 -1.73 16.54
C ARG A 28 -10.20 -3.00 16.24
N ALA A 29 -10.42 -3.62 15.08
CA ALA A 29 -9.71 -4.84 14.68
C ALA A 29 -8.20 -4.59 14.54
N VAL A 30 -7.81 -3.46 13.93
CA VAL A 30 -6.40 -3.06 13.77
C VAL A 30 -5.77 -2.71 15.12
N ALA A 31 -6.48 -2.02 16.01
CA ALA A 31 -5.96 -1.72 17.34
C ALA A 31 -5.72 -3.00 18.16
N ALA A 32 -6.66 -3.94 18.09
CA ALA A 32 -6.54 -5.26 18.72
C ALA A 32 -5.35 -6.05 18.17
N GLU A 33 -5.17 -6.08 16.84
CA GLU A 33 -4.02 -6.71 16.18
C GLU A 33 -2.70 -6.10 16.66
N LEU A 34 -2.65 -4.78 16.85
CA LEU A 34 -1.45 -4.06 17.28
C LEU A 34 -1.22 -4.07 18.80
N GLY A 35 -2.14 -4.66 19.58
CA GLY A 35 -2.08 -4.68 21.05
C GLY A 35 -2.21 -3.30 21.68
N VAL A 36 -2.90 -2.37 21.03
CA VAL A 36 -3.13 -0.99 21.51
C VAL A 36 -4.62 -0.69 21.67
N ARG A 37 -4.93 0.43 22.32
CA ARG A 37 -6.31 0.92 22.41
C ARG A 37 -6.68 1.66 21.13
N ALA A 38 -7.93 1.52 20.66
CA ALA A 38 -8.40 2.19 19.44
C ALA A 38 -8.17 3.71 19.40
N PRO A 39 -8.35 4.47 20.50
CA PRO A 39 -8.00 5.90 20.54
C PRO A 39 -6.56 6.20 20.16
N SER A 40 -5.62 5.28 20.42
CA SER A 40 -4.21 5.45 20.07
C SER A 40 -3.99 5.53 18.56
N LEU A 41 -4.81 4.84 17.75
CA LEU A 41 -4.70 4.89 16.29
C LEU A 41 -5.10 6.25 15.72
N TYR A 42 -6.06 6.93 16.35
CA TYR A 42 -6.55 8.23 15.87
C TYR A 42 -5.50 9.34 15.95
N PHE A 43 -4.42 9.16 16.73
CA PHE A 43 -3.27 10.07 16.71
C PHE A 43 -2.39 9.91 15.48
N HIS A 44 -2.50 8.80 14.75
CA HIS A 44 -1.69 8.50 13.57
C HIS A 44 -2.48 8.56 12.27
N VAL A 45 -3.79 8.27 12.32
CA VAL A 45 -4.68 8.23 11.16
C VAL A 45 -6.05 8.79 11.53
N ALA A 46 -6.66 9.57 10.65
CA ALA A 46 -7.95 10.20 10.93
C ALA A 46 -9.09 9.17 11.04
N ASP A 47 -9.08 8.14 10.20
CA ASP A 47 -10.16 7.17 10.10
C ASP A 47 -9.73 5.84 9.42
N ARG A 48 -10.71 4.97 9.17
CA ARG A 48 -10.51 3.71 8.43
C ARG A 48 -10.03 3.95 7.00
N ALA A 49 -10.51 4.99 6.31
CA ALA A 49 -10.09 5.25 4.95
C ALA A 49 -8.60 5.55 4.89
N ALA A 50 -8.10 6.38 5.81
CA ALA A 50 -6.68 6.67 5.96
C ALA A 50 -5.83 5.42 6.24
N LEU A 51 -6.31 4.46 7.05
CA LEU A 51 -5.62 3.17 7.23
C LEU A 51 -5.46 2.40 5.91
N VAL A 52 -6.55 2.33 5.14
CA VAL A 52 -6.59 1.62 3.87
C VAL A 52 -5.72 2.33 2.82
N ASP A 53 -5.66 3.66 2.86
CA ASP A 53 -4.81 4.46 1.97
C ASP A 53 -3.32 4.26 2.27
N LEU A 54 -2.93 4.15 3.55
CA LEU A 54 -1.56 3.80 3.93
C LEU A 54 -1.12 2.44 3.36
N VAL A 55 -2.01 1.45 3.39
CA VAL A 55 -1.75 0.14 2.77
C VAL A 55 -1.72 0.24 1.25
N ALA A 56 -2.62 1.02 0.64
CA ALA A 56 -2.62 1.25 -0.80
C ALA A 56 -1.29 1.82 -1.29
N ASP A 57 -0.76 2.82 -0.59
CA ASP A 57 0.55 3.42 -0.88
C ASP A 57 1.69 2.42 -0.64
N ALA A 58 1.61 1.63 0.44
CA ALA A 58 2.62 0.63 0.76
C ALA A 58 2.72 -0.51 -0.26
N LEU A 59 1.61 -0.85 -0.92
CA LEU A 59 1.53 -1.87 -1.98
C LEU A 59 2.05 -1.37 -3.33
N VAL A 60 2.28 -0.07 -3.50
CA VAL A 60 2.97 0.46 -4.67
C VAL A 60 4.47 0.14 -4.52
N PRO A 61 5.06 -0.67 -5.42
CA PRO A 61 6.47 -0.98 -5.34
C PRO A 61 7.30 0.30 -5.51
N PRO A 62 8.44 0.43 -4.81
CA PRO A 62 9.34 1.56 -5.04
C PRO A 62 9.88 1.47 -6.47
N VAL A 63 9.53 2.45 -7.29
CA VAL A 63 10.07 2.61 -8.64
C VAL A 63 10.77 3.96 -8.67
N ASP A 64 12.06 3.96 -8.99
CA ASP A 64 12.79 5.22 -9.12
C ASP A 64 12.28 6.06 -10.31
N ALA A 65 12.43 7.38 -10.18
CA ALA A 65 11.96 8.32 -11.20
C ALA A 65 12.62 8.09 -12.57
N ALA A 66 13.86 7.58 -12.60
CA ALA A 66 14.57 7.28 -13.84
C ALA A 66 13.91 6.12 -14.62
N THR A 67 13.48 5.09 -13.91
CA THR A 67 12.75 3.94 -14.44
C THR A 67 11.40 4.36 -14.99
N LEU A 68 10.68 5.23 -14.27
CA LEU A 68 9.41 5.80 -14.72
C LEU A 68 9.57 6.68 -15.96
N ALA A 69 10.58 7.56 -15.98
CA ALA A 69 10.89 8.39 -17.13
C ALA A 69 11.28 7.55 -18.36
N ALA A 70 12.04 6.46 -18.17
CA ALA A 70 12.38 5.53 -19.25
C ALA A 70 11.15 4.78 -19.79
N LEU A 71 10.23 4.37 -18.91
CA LEU A 71 8.95 3.77 -19.31
C LEU A 71 8.06 4.77 -20.07
N ALA A 72 7.95 6.01 -19.58
CA ALA A 72 7.14 7.07 -20.19
C ALA A 72 7.62 7.45 -21.59
N LYS A 73 8.94 7.46 -21.81
CA LYS A 73 9.53 7.71 -23.13
C LYS A 73 9.26 6.58 -24.13
N GLY A 74 8.99 5.36 -23.67
CA GLY A 74 8.62 4.22 -24.53
C GLY A 74 9.67 3.83 -25.58
N THR A 75 10.90 4.32 -25.49
CA THR A 75 11.93 4.16 -26.52
C THR A 75 12.97 3.09 -26.15
N GLY A 76 13.39 2.33 -27.17
CA GLY A 76 14.47 1.33 -27.06
C GLY A 76 14.02 -0.10 -26.69
N PRO A 77 14.89 -1.11 -26.82
CA PRO A 77 14.53 -2.51 -26.64
C PRO A 77 14.24 -2.91 -25.18
N ARG A 78 14.52 -2.04 -24.20
CA ARG A 78 14.46 -2.35 -22.77
C ARG A 78 13.12 -2.03 -22.10
N TRP A 79 12.32 -1.10 -22.62
CA TRP A 79 11.08 -0.66 -21.96
C TRP A 79 10.08 -1.81 -21.74
N ARG A 80 9.94 -2.72 -22.72
CA ARG A 80 9.05 -3.90 -22.59
C ARG A 80 9.49 -4.82 -21.46
N ARG A 81 10.79 -4.99 -21.27
CA ARG A 81 11.37 -5.83 -20.21
C ARG A 81 11.16 -5.19 -18.84
N MET A 82 11.38 -3.87 -18.74
CA MET A 82 11.16 -3.10 -17.52
C MET A 82 9.68 -3.11 -17.13
N LEU A 83 8.77 -2.87 -18.07
CA LEU A 83 7.33 -2.91 -17.84
C LEU A 83 6.89 -4.29 -17.37
N ARG A 84 7.41 -5.36 -18.00
CA ARG A 84 7.13 -6.73 -17.59
C ARG A 84 7.63 -7.02 -16.17
N GLY A 85 8.85 -6.59 -15.84
CA GLY A 85 9.39 -6.71 -14.48
C GLY A 85 8.51 -6.01 -13.45
N LEU A 86 8.13 -4.76 -13.71
CA LEU A 86 7.23 -4.00 -12.85
C LEU A 86 5.86 -4.67 -12.69
N ALA A 87 5.27 -5.16 -13.78
CA ALA A 87 3.99 -5.85 -13.77
C ALA A 87 4.06 -7.15 -12.94
N ILE A 88 5.15 -7.92 -13.06
CA ILE A 88 5.36 -9.14 -12.27
C ILE A 88 5.52 -8.80 -10.80
N THR A 89 6.41 -7.86 -10.45
CA THR A 89 6.60 -7.43 -9.05
C THR A 89 5.31 -6.95 -8.43
N ARG A 90 4.57 -6.08 -9.13
CA ARG A 90 3.27 -5.57 -8.66
C ARG A 90 2.25 -6.69 -8.52
N ARG A 91 2.18 -7.62 -9.47
CA ARG A 91 1.30 -8.80 -9.38
C ARG A 91 1.64 -9.64 -8.16
N THR A 92 2.91 -9.90 -7.89
CA THR A 92 3.34 -10.67 -6.71
C THR A 92 2.89 -9.99 -5.41
N HIS A 93 3.07 -8.68 -5.28
CA HIS A 93 2.60 -7.94 -4.10
C HIS A 93 1.07 -7.95 -3.96
N LEU A 94 0.35 -7.78 -5.07
CA LEU A 94 -1.12 -7.81 -5.07
C LEU A 94 -1.71 -9.18 -4.72
N LEU A 95 -1.00 -10.25 -5.03
CA LEU A 95 -1.41 -11.62 -4.73
C LEU A 95 -0.97 -12.08 -3.34
N ALA A 96 -0.06 -11.37 -2.68
CA ALA A 96 0.46 -11.74 -1.36
C ALA A 96 -0.56 -11.57 -0.24
N HIS A 97 -1.50 -10.64 -0.39
CA HIS A 97 -2.49 -10.31 0.64
C HIS A 97 -3.90 -10.28 0.07
N ARG A 98 -4.85 -10.86 0.82
CA ARG A 98 -6.27 -10.95 0.44
C ARG A 98 -6.84 -9.56 0.12
N ASP A 99 -7.71 -9.46 -0.88
CA ASP A 99 -8.40 -8.22 -1.29
C ASP A 99 -7.51 -7.02 -1.73
N SER A 100 -6.17 -7.17 -1.76
CA SER A 100 -5.24 -6.08 -2.12
C SER A 100 -5.46 -5.52 -3.53
N ALA A 101 -5.77 -6.39 -4.49
CA ALA A 101 -6.08 -5.96 -5.86
C ALA A 101 -7.37 -5.11 -5.90
N ARG A 102 -8.39 -5.48 -5.11
CA ARG A 102 -9.65 -4.74 -5.01
C ARG A 102 -9.45 -3.39 -4.31
N LEU A 103 -8.63 -3.37 -3.26
CA LEU A 103 -8.22 -2.15 -2.55
C LEU A 103 -7.56 -1.15 -3.51
N LEU A 104 -6.61 -1.60 -4.33
CA LEU A 104 -5.87 -0.74 -5.27
C LEU A 104 -6.71 -0.31 -6.50
N LEU A 105 -7.69 -1.11 -6.94
CA LEU A 105 -8.58 -0.72 -8.05
C LEU A 105 -9.60 0.35 -7.63
N GLY A 106 -10.00 0.36 -6.36
CA GLY A 106 -10.97 1.32 -5.82
C GLY A 106 -10.36 2.67 -5.39
N ARG A 107 -9.03 2.84 -5.50
CA ARG A 107 -8.29 4.01 -5.02
C ARG A 107 -7.23 4.43 -6.03
N LEU A 108 -7.20 5.72 -6.36
CA LEU A 108 -5.98 6.29 -6.92
C LEU A 108 -4.98 6.41 -5.77
N PRO A 109 -3.84 5.69 -5.79
CA PRO A 109 -2.85 5.88 -4.75
C PRO A 109 -2.27 7.30 -4.91
N THR A 110 -2.56 8.17 -3.95
CA THR A 110 -2.06 9.56 -3.88
C THR A 110 -1.12 9.77 -2.70
N GLY A 111 -0.66 8.68 -2.08
CA GLY A 111 0.33 8.72 -1.01
C GLY A 111 1.73 9.10 -1.51
N PRO A 112 2.69 9.36 -0.60
CA PRO A 112 4.01 9.86 -0.97
C PRO A 112 4.76 8.97 -1.96
N ARG A 113 4.62 7.64 -1.87
CA ARG A 113 5.28 6.72 -2.83
C ARG A 113 4.64 6.81 -4.21
N ALA A 114 3.32 6.93 -4.24
CA ALA A 114 2.59 7.05 -5.50
C ALA A 114 2.82 8.42 -6.17
N LEU A 115 2.88 9.50 -5.39
CA LEU A 115 3.20 10.83 -5.92
C LEU A 115 4.63 10.90 -6.44
N ALA A 116 5.59 10.34 -5.70
CA ALA A 116 6.98 10.20 -6.17
C ALA A 116 7.08 9.41 -7.48
N ALA A 117 6.15 8.48 -7.73
CA ALA A 117 6.09 7.72 -8.98
C ALA A 117 5.51 8.52 -10.18
N THR A 118 4.78 9.60 -9.93
CA THR A 118 4.23 10.47 -11.00
C THR A 118 5.13 11.64 -11.38
N GLY A 119 6.17 11.96 -10.59
CA GLY A 119 7.12 13.01 -10.91
C GLY A 119 6.55 14.44 -10.83
N LEU A 120 5.52 14.66 -10.00
CA LEU A 120 5.03 15.98 -9.60
C LEU A 120 5.79 16.52 -8.39
#